data_AF-A0A6A4UC54-F1
#
_entry.id   AF-A0A6A4UC54-F1
#
_cell.length_a   1.000
_cell.length_b   1.000
_cell.length_c   1.000
_cell.angle_alpha   90.00
_cell.angle_beta   90.00
_cell.angle_gamma   90.00
#
_symmetry.space_group_name_H-M   'P 1'
#
loop_
_entity.id
_entity.type
_entity.pdbx_description
1 polymer ?
#
loop_
_entity_poly.entity_id
_entity_poly.type
_entity_poly.pdbx_seq_one_letter_code
_entity_poly.pdbx_strand_id
1 'polypeptide(L)'
;MKVTREPIIANETKSVCRLTARRVFPDGTETGNSTSSGFLWRHGGSVYVVTNWHCLSGLHAETLRPLGSFCQNRVLVEGKFEKADSGDPQRGFLIEFKFEVTIEDAEGQRLWIEHPNGNQVDIATFRLPIAEDGGYKFCCINEISYETRWRPEVGSDAFIVGFPEGVSSAHGTPIWKRASIASEPDLQYNGTPVILVDTIGNQGLSGSPVGAVGSGLFAPNSHAKLDTLIGSWKTLLGIYAGRLGDKGVHSQLGRVWRVDVVHELFQNLALN
;
A
#
# COMPACT_ATOMS: atom_id res chain seq x y z
N MET A 1 28.32 -3.16 -30.10
CA MET A 1 28.02 -3.45 -28.68
C MET A 1 26.55 -3.10 -28.41
N LYS A 2 25.77 -3.98 -27.77
CA LYS A 2 24.48 -3.58 -27.18
C LYS A 2 24.76 -2.92 -25.83
N VAL A 3 24.44 -1.65 -25.68
CA VAL A 3 24.44 -0.99 -24.36
C VAL A 3 23.14 -1.38 -23.66
N THR A 4 23.18 -2.46 -22.88
CA THR A 4 22.09 -2.80 -21.94
C THR A 4 22.14 -1.83 -20.77
N ARG A 5 21.25 -0.83 -20.79
CA ARG A 5 21.01 0.06 -19.64
C ARG A 5 20.41 -0.77 -18.50
N GLU A 6 20.99 -0.68 -17.31
CA GLU A 6 20.42 -1.30 -16.10
C GLU A 6 19.01 -0.75 -15.84
N PRO A 7 18.01 -1.59 -15.50
CA PRO A 7 16.63 -1.16 -15.31
C PRO A 7 16.49 -0.36 -14.01
N ILE A 8 15.97 0.87 -14.11
CA ILE A 8 15.66 1.70 -12.96
C ILE A 8 14.25 1.35 -12.48
N ILE A 9 14.16 0.73 -11.31
CA ILE A 9 12.88 0.35 -10.68
C ILE A 9 12.53 1.39 -9.61
N ALA A 10 11.32 1.95 -9.70
CA ALA A 10 10.83 2.95 -8.75
C ALA A 10 10.73 2.38 -7.32
N ASN A 11 11.05 3.17 -6.30
CA ASN A 11 11.07 2.69 -4.91
C ASN A 11 9.69 2.27 -4.41
N GLU A 12 8.62 2.91 -4.90
CA GLU A 12 7.24 2.50 -4.58
C GLU A 12 6.92 1.10 -5.13
N THR A 13 7.45 0.76 -6.31
CA THR A 13 7.34 -0.59 -6.88
C THR A 13 8.03 -1.64 -6.01
N LYS A 14 9.13 -1.27 -5.32
CA LYS A 14 9.86 -2.16 -4.41
C LYS A 14 9.15 -2.29 -3.05
N SER A 15 8.46 -1.25 -2.59
CA SER A 15 7.74 -1.24 -1.31
C SER A 15 6.40 -1.99 -1.34
N VAL A 16 5.85 -2.30 -2.51
CA VAL A 16 4.51 -2.89 -2.64
C VAL A 16 4.58 -4.42 -2.70
N CYS A 17 3.70 -5.07 -1.95
CA CYS A 17 3.59 -6.52 -1.82
C CYS A 17 2.22 -7.02 -2.31
N ARG A 18 2.20 -8.21 -2.94
CA ARG A 18 0.97 -8.95 -3.21
C ARG A 18 0.62 -9.77 -1.98
N LEU A 19 -0.64 -9.73 -1.58
CA LEU A 19 -1.16 -10.47 -0.45
C LEU A 19 -2.16 -11.51 -0.94
N THR A 20 -1.91 -12.78 -0.63
CA THR A 20 -2.85 -13.88 -0.90
C THR A 20 -3.34 -14.42 0.43
N ALA A 21 -4.57 -14.09 0.81
CA ALA A 21 -5.18 -14.53 2.06
C ALA A 21 -5.93 -15.86 1.86
N ARG A 22 -5.83 -16.77 2.84
CA ARG A 22 -6.38 -18.14 2.79
C ARG A 22 -6.82 -18.65 4.17
N ARG A 23 -7.71 -19.64 4.21
CA ARG A 23 -7.95 -20.46 5.40
C ARG A 23 -7.10 -21.73 5.30
N VAL A 24 -6.34 -22.02 6.35
CA VAL A 24 -5.67 -23.32 6.55
C VAL A 24 -6.22 -23.96 7.82
N PHE A 25 -6.68 -25.20 7.71
CA PHE A 25 -7.26 -25.99 8.81
C PHE A 25 -6.19 -26.79 9.58
N PRO A 26 -6.50 -27.32 10.78
CA PRO A 26 -5.53 -28.08 11.60
C PRO A 26 -4.99 -29.36 10.94
N ASP A 27 -5.70 -29.93 9.96
CA ASP A 27 -5.27 -31.08 9.17
C ASP A 27 -4.36 -30.70 7.97
N GLY A 28 -4.07 -29.40 7.82
CA GLY A 28 -3.28 -28.85 6.71
C GLY A 28 -4.08 -28.61 5.43
N THR A 29 -5.39 -28.85 5.40
CA THR A 29 -6.21 -28.53 4.23
C THR A 29 -6.39 -27.02 4.08
N GLU A 30 -6.39 -26.54 2.84
CA GLU A 30 -6.58 -25.12 2.51
C GLU A 30 -7.93 -24.91 1.80
N THR A 31 -8.64 -23.83 2.15
CA THR A 31 -9.84 -23.42 1.42
C THR A 31 -9.88 -21.92 1.17
N GLY A 32 -10.35 -21.57 -0.03
CA GLY A 32 -10.43 -20.20 -0.52
C GLY A 32 -9.07 -19.57 -0.77
N ASN A 33 -9.04 -18.62 -1.69
CA ASN A 33 -8.02 -17.59 -1.72
C ASN A 33 -8.66 -16.26 -2.10
N SER A 34 -8.07 -15.17 -1.62
CA SER A 34 -8.39 -13.82 -2.04
C SER A 34 -7.07 -13.08 -2.25
N THR A 35 -7.00 -12.30 -3.33
CA THR A 35 -5.80 -11.48 -3.62
C THR A 35 -6.10 -10.03 -3.28
N SER A 36 -5.14 -9.40 -2.62
CA SER A 36 -5.12 -7.96 -2.30
C SER A 36 -3.68 -7.44 -2.41
N SER A 37 -3.50 -6.15 -2.15
CA SER A 37 -2.21 -5.48 -2.13
C SER A 37 -1.89 -5.01 -0.72
N GLY A 38 -0.61 -4.75 -0.48
CA GLY A 38 -0.13 -4.08 0.72
C GLY A 38 1.18 -3.36 0.43
N PHE A 39 1.70 -2.64 1.41
CA PHE A 39 3.00 -1.98 1.29
C PHE A 39 3.80 -2.05 2.58
N LEU A 40 5.12 -2.04 2.41
CA LEU A 40 6.09 -2.11 3.49
C LEU A 40 6.19 -0.76 4.20
N TRP A 41 6.14 -0.80 5.53
CA TRP A 41 6.24 0.35 6.41
C TRP A 41 7.23 0.07 7.54
N ARG A 42 8.10 1.02 7.84
CA ARG A 42 9.07 0.90 8.95
C ARG A 42 8.60 1.63 10.18
N HIS A 43 8.59 0.95 11.31
CA HIS A 43 8.33 1.52 12.62
C HIS A 43 9.11 0.78 13.71
N GLY A 44 9.69 1.49 14.69
CA GLY A 44 10.45 0.86 15.79
C GLY A 44 11.59 -0.07 15.34
N GLY A 45 12.24 0.22 14.21
CA GLY A 45 13.25 -0.66 13.59
C GLY A 45 12.70 -1.92 12.90
N SER A 46 11.40 -2.21 13.03
CA SER A 46 10.74 -3.36 12.42
C SER A 46 10.02 -2.99 11.12
N VAL A 47 9.88 -3.98 10.24
CA VAL A 47 9.11 -3.85 8.99
C VAL A 47 7.73 -4.48 9.15
N TYR A 48 6.72 -3.74 8.69
CA TYR A 48 5.32 -4.11 8.72
C TYR A 48 4.74 -4.10 7.31
N VAL A 49 3.71 -4.90 7.08
CA VAL A 49 2.83 -4.76 5.91
C VAL A 49 1.61 -3.95 6.34
N VAL A 50 1.34 -2.84 5.66
CA VAL A 50 0.09 -2.09 5.76
C VAL A 50 -0.85 -2.53 4.64
N THR A 51 -2.11 -2.74 4.97
CA THR A 51 -3.19 -3.10 4.02
C THR A 51 -4.54 -2.64 4.58
N ASN A 52 -5.67 -2.98 3.96
CA ASN A 52 -6.99 -2.69 4.53
C ASN A 52 -7.40 -3.70 5.60
N TRP A 53 -8.24 -3.25 6.54
CA TRP A 53 -8.86 -4.10 7.57
C TRP A 53 -9.63 -5.27 6.94
N HIS A 54 -10.39 -5.01 5.87
CA HIS A 54 -11.15 -6.04 5.16
C HIS A 54 -10.27 -7.09 4.45
N CYS A 55 -9.04 -6.74 4.06
CA CYS A 55 -8.08 -7.67 3.46
C CYS A 55 -7.53 -8.69 4.46
N LEU A 56 -7.64 -8.42 5.76
CA LEU A 56 -7.24 -9.35 6.82
C LEU A 56 -8.44 -10.03 7.47
N SER A 57 -9.54 -9.31 7.75
CA SER A 57 -10.73 -9.89 8.38
C SER A 57 -11.58 -10.77 7.44
N GLY A 58 -11.55 -10.51 6.13
CA GLY A 58 -12.44 -11.14 5.16
C GLY A 58 -13.88 -10.61 5.20
N LEU A 59 -14.13 -9.57 6.01
CA LEU A 59 -15.43 -8.94 6.22
C LEU A 59 -15.44 -7.53 5.64
N HIS A 60 -16.57 -7.12 5.06
CA HIS A 60 -16.77 -5.75 4.59
C HIS A 60 -16.74 -4.79 5.79
N ALA A 61 -15.85 -3.79 5.77
CA ALA A 61 -15.61 -2.87 6.89
C ALA A 61 -16.90 -2.28 7.51
N GLU A 62 -17.80 -1.72 6.70
CA GLU A 62 -19.06 -1.12 7.19
C GLU A 62 -20.16 -2.13 7.58
N THR A 63 -20.39 -3.18 6.77
CA THR A 63 -21.56 -4.06 6.93
C THR A 63 -21.26 -5.32 7.74
N LEU A 64 -19.98 -5.59 8.01
CA LEU A 64 -19.45 -6.81 8.65
C LEU A 64 -19.85 -8.13 7.98
N ARG A 65 -20.38 -8.07 6.74
CA ARG A 65 -20.71 -9.26 5.94
C ARG A 65 -19.45 -9.86 5.32
N PRO A 66 -19.35 -11.20 5.18
CA PRO A 66 -18.26 -11.83 4.46
C PRO A 66 -18.14 -11.30 3.02
N LEU A 67 -16.91 -11.00 2.60
CA LEU A 67 -16.58 -10.64 1.23
C LEU A 67 -16.40 -11.87 0.31
N GLY A 68 -16.21 -13.05 0.91
CA GLY A 68 -16.06 -14.32 0.23
C GLY A 68 -16.69 -15.48 1.02
N SER A 69 -16.42 -16.70 0.58
CA SER A 69 -16.96 -17.93 1.17
C SER A 69 -16.15 -18.48 2.36
N PHE A 70 -15.14 -17.75 2.84
CA PHE A 70 -14.21 -18.17 3.90
C PHE A 70 -13.73 -16.98 4.73
N CYS A 71 -13.24 -17.26 5.94
CA CYS A 71 -12.53 -16.29 6.80
C CYS A 71 -11.05 -16.67 6.83
N GLN A 72 -10.14 -15.81 6.35
CA GLN A 72 -8.70 -16.14 6.33
C GLN A 72 -8.07 -16.18 7.73
N ASN A 73 -7.12 -17.10 7.93
CA ASN A 73 -6.23 -17.13 9.11
C ASN A 73 -4.74 -17.05 8.73
N ARG A 74 -4.41 -17.10 7.44
CA ARG A 74 -3.04 -16.89 6.94
C ARG A 74 -3.02 -15.95 5.74
N VAL A 75 -1.92 -15.22 5.61
CA VAL A 75 -1.61 -14.37 4.45
C VAL A 75 -0.22 -14.73 3.93
N LEU A 76 -0.15 -15.10 2.65
CA LEU A 76 1.11 -15.16 1.92
C LEU A 76 1.44 -13.76 1.41
N VAL A 77 2.58 -13.21 1.85
CA VAL A 77 3.14 -11.94 1.40
C VAL A 77 4.21 -12.21 0.36
N GLU A 78 4.00 -11.73 -0.85
CA GLU A 78 4.98 -11.77 -1.93
C GLU A 78 5.48 -10.35 -2.22
N GLY A 79 6.77 -10.11 -2.08
CA GLY A 79 7.35 -8.78 -2.22
C GLY A 79 8.81 -8.83 -2.68
N LYS A 80 9.53 -7.71 -2.49
CA LYS A 80 10.92 -7.54 -2.91
C LYS A 80 11.77 -6.89 -1.83
N PHE A 81 13.03 -7.28 -1.74
CA PHE A 81 14.07 -6.57 -0.99
C PHE A 81 15.29 -6.34 -1.89
N GLU A 82 16.09 -5.33 -1.55
CA GLU A 82 17.38 -5.08 -2.17
C GLU A 82 18.46 -5.86 -1.40
N LYS A 83 19.37 -6.51 -2.13
CA LYS A 83 20.60 -7.07 -1.57
C LYS A 83 21.79 -6.34 -2.17
N ALA A 84 22.64 -5.74 -1.34
CA ALA A 84 23.88 -5.13 -1.82
C ALA A 84 24.80 -6.16 -2.50
N ASP A 85 25.49 -5.75 -3.57
CA ASP A 85 26.53 -6.59 -4.18
C ASP A 85 27.76 -6.64 -3.26
N SER A 86 28.23 -7.85 -2.98
CA SER A 86 29.46 -8.12 -2.23
C SER A 86 30.72 -7.47 -2.83
N GLY A 87 30.73 -7.16 -4.13
CA GLY A 87 31.84 -6.50 -4.81
C GLY A 87 31.70 -4.98 -4.97
N ASP A 88 30.49 -4.44 -4.83
CA ASP A 88 30.19 -3.01 -5.01
C ASP A 88 28.95 -2.60 -4.19
N PRO A 89 29.11 -1.96 -3.02
CA PRO A 89 27.99 -1.53 -2.18
C PRO A 89 27.03 -0.51 -2.83
N GLN A 90 27.40 0.11 -3.95
CA GLN A 90 26.49 0.98 -4.71
C GLN A 90 25.61 0.22 -5.71
N ARG A 91 25.91 -1.06 -5.95
CA ARG A 91 25.08 -1.97 -6.73
C ARG A 91 24.25 -2.85 -5.82
N GLY A 92 23.03 -3.13 -6.24
CA GLY A 92 22.10 -3.98 -5.50
C GLY A 92 21.23 -4.79 -6.43
N PHE A 93 20.94 -6.03 -6.03
CA PHE A 93 20.03 -6.93 -6.72
C PHE A 93 18.66 -6.86 -6.06
N LEU A 94 17.61 -6.76 -6.87
CA LEU A 94 16.24 -6.88 -6.38
C LEU A 94 15.88 -8.38 -6.34
N ILE A 95 15.60 -8.88 -5.14
CA ILE A 95 15.31 -10.30 -4.89
C ILE A 95 13.87 -10.42 -4.42
N GLU A 96 13.15 -11.40 -4.97
CA GLU A 96 11.79 -11.71 -4.57
C GLU A 96 11.76 -12.52 -3.27
N PHE A 97 10.80 -12.20 -2.40
CA PHE A 97 10.55 -12.95 -1.19
C PHE A 97 9.11 -13.46 -1.14
N LYS A 98 8.90 -14.54 -0.39
CA LYS A 98 7.58 -15.05 -0.03
C LYS A 98 7.58 -15.45 1.44
N PHE A 99 6.71 -14.84 2.24
CA PHE A 99 6.54 -15.18 3.65
C PHE A 99 5.07 -15.43 3.96
N GLU A 100 4.78 -16.54 4.62
CA GLU A 100 3.47 -16.77 5.20
C GLU A 100 3.41 -16.24 6.63
N VAL A 101 2.35 -15.48 6.92
CA VAL A 101 2.07 -14.94 8.25
C VAL A 101 0.73 -15.47 8.75
N THR A 102 0.72 -16.01 9.96
CA THR A 102 -0.51 -16.32 10.70
C THR A 102 -1.14 -15.01 11.17
N ILE A 103 -2.40 -14.76 10.81
CA ILE A 103 -3.15 -13.56 11.20
C ILE A 103 -4.29 -13.86 12.19
N GLU A 104 -4.62 -15.13 12.40
CA GLU A 104 -5.57 -15.60 13.42
C GLU A 104 -5.01 -16.89 14.03
N ASP A 105 -5.00 -17.00 15.36
CA ASP A 105 -4.52 -18.19 16.07
C ASP A 105 -5.55 -19.34 16.13
N ALA A 106 -5.31 -20.36 16.97
CA ALA A 106 -6.20 -21.50 17.10
C ALA A 106 -7.47 -21.16 17.91
N GLU A 107 -7.39 -20.16 18.77
CA GLU A 107 -8.41 -19.64 19.66
C GLU A 107 -9.32 -18.60 18.96
N GLY A 108 -8.92 -18.13 17.77
CA GLY A 108 -9.64 -17.12 16.98
C GLY A 108 -9.24 -15.68 17.29
N GLN A 109 -8.14 -15.46 18.02
CA GLN A 109 -7.61 -14.13 18.28
C GLN A 109 -6.89 -13.58 17.04
N ARG A 110 -7.16 -12.33 16.71
CA ARG A 110 -6.47 -11.59 15.64
C ARG A 110 -5.02 -11.31 16.07
N LEU A 111 -4.07 -11.69 15.25
CA LEU A 111 -2.62 -11.48 15.44
C LEU A 111 -2.08 -10.25 14.70
N TRP A 112 -2.99 -9.43 14.15
CA TRP A 112 -2.69 -8.19 13.43
C TRP A 112 -3.26 -6.98 14.17
N ILE A 113 -2.71 -5.82 13.87
CA ILE A 113 -3.04 -4.54 14.49
C ILE A 113 -4.04 -3.82 13.61
N GLU A 114 -5.23 -3.51 14.15
CA GLU A 114 -6.20 -2.60 13.55
C GLU A 114 -6.01 -1.16 14.02
N HIS A 115 -6.54 -0.21 13.26
CA HIS A 115 -6.63 1.19 13.70
C HIS A 115 -7.42 1.28 15.04
N PRO A 116 -7.14 2.25 15.95
CA PRO A 116 -7.86 2.36 17.22
C PRO A 116 -9.40 2.46 17.11
N ASN A 117 -9.90 2.94 15.96
CA ASN A 117 -11.34 2.99 15.67
C ASN A 117 -11.90 1.68 15.06
N GLY A 118 -11.12 0.61 15.06
CA GLY A 118 -11.44 -0.69 14.48
C GLY A 118 -11.82 -0.59 13.00
N ASN A 119 -12.79 -1.41 12.59
CA ASN A 119 -13.33 -1.49 11.23
C ASN A 119 -13.96 -0.19 10.68
N GLN A 120 -14.17 0.84 11.51
CA GLN A 120 -14.62 2.16 11.02
C GLN A 120 -13.54 2.86 10.19
N VAL A 121 -12.28 2.52 10.44
CA VAL A 121 -11.13 2.90 9.63
C VAL A 121 -10.58 1.63 9.00
N ASP A 122 -10.76 1.48 7.69
CA ASP A 122 -10.45 0.25 6.96
C ASP A 122 -8.94 0.14 6.66
N ILE A 123 -8.11 0.18 7.71
CA ILE A 123 -6.66 0.10 7.67
C ILE A 123 -6.18 -0.87 8.76
N ALA A 124 -5.23 -1.70 8.40
CA ALA A 124 -4.64 -2.70 9.27
C ALA A 124 -3.15 -2.91 8.97
N THR A 125 -2.43 -3.47 9.93
CA THR A 125 -1.04 -3.85 9.73
C THR A 125 -0.63 -5.10 10.50
N PHE A 126 0.36 -5.82 9.99
CA PHE A 126 1.02 -6.91 10.70
C PHE A 126 2.52 -6.86 10.47
N ARG A 127 3.29 -7.29 11.48
CA ARG A 127 4.75 -7.29 11.42
C ARG A 127 5.25 -8.43 10.53
N LEU A 128 6.25 -8.18 9.69
CA LEU A 128 6.94 -9.27 9.00
C LEU A 128 7.91 -9.97 9.97
N PRO A 129 7.94 -11.32 10.02
CA PRO A 129 8.78 -12.09 10.94
C PRO A 129 10.24 -12.19 10.45
N ILE A 130 10.86 -11.05 10.15
CA ILE A 130 12.15 -10.94 9.46
C ILE A 130 13.00 -9.86 10.13
N ALA A 131 14.28 -10.15 10.36
CA ALA A 131 15.29 -9.15 10.67
C ALA A 131 16.03 -8.76 9.39
N GLU A 132 16.35 -7.46 9.23
CA GLU A 132 17.28 -7.02 8.19
C GLU A 132 18.72 -7.34 8.63
N ASP A 133 19.20 -8.51 8.24
CA ASP A 133 20.60 -8.92 8.36
C ASP A 133 21.25 -9.11 6.97
N GLY A 134 22.51 -9.56 6.94
CA GLY A 134 23.13 -10.09 5.71
C GLY A 134 23.24 -9.16 4.49
N GLY A 135 22.99 -7.86 4.64
CA GLY A 135 22.94 -6.90 3.53
C GLY A 135 21.60 -6.86 2.78
N TYR A 136 20.53 -7.42 3.35
CA TYR A 136 19.16 -7.33 2.86
C TYR A 136 18.47 -6.07 3.41
N LYS A 137 17.86 -5.28 2.53
CA LYS A 137 17.15 -4.05 2.88
C LYS A 137 15.78 -3.98 2.22
N PHE A 138 14.74 -3.78 3.01
CA PHE A 138 13.40 -3.47 2.53
C PHE A 138 13.28 -1.99 2.19
N CYS A 139 12.73 -1.69 1.01
CA CYS A 139 12.28 -0.34 0.68
C CYS A 139 10.92 -0.12 1.36
N CYS A 140 10.88 0.55 2.51
CA CYS A 140 9.60 0.93 3.13
C CYS A 140 9.10 2.25 2.54
N ILE A 141 7.79 2.37 2.32
CA ILE A 141 7.22 3.52 1.59
C ILE A 141 7.41 4.83 2.35
N ASN A 142 7.38 4.78 3.69
CA ASN A 142 7.60 5.93 4.57
C ASN A 142 9.06 6.37 4.68
N GLU A 143 9.99 5.67 4.01
CA GLU A 143 11.40 6.06 3.88
C GLU A 143 11.71 6.68 2.50
N ILE A 144 10.72 6.75 1.61
CA ILE A 144 10.86 7.37 0.29
C ILE A 144 10.79 8.89 0.42
N SER A 145 11.72 9.59 -0.24
CA SER A 145 11.74 11.05 -0.27
C SER A 145 10.58 11.58 -1.12
N TYR A 146 9.58 12.17 -0.47
CA TYR A 146 8.43 12.84 -1.08
C TYR A 146 8.54 14.36 -0.95
N GLU A 147 7.95 15.10 -1.88
CA GLU A 147 7.88 16.56 -1.82
C GLU A 147 6.68 16.99 -0.96
N THR A 148 6.90 17.11 0.34
CA THR A 148 5.85 17.41 1.33
C THR A 148 5.31 18.83 1.27
N ARG A 149 5.97 19.75 0.56
CA ARG A 149 5.46 21.13 0.35
C ARG A 149 4.44 21.20 -0.77
N TRP A 150 4.44 20.23 -1.69
CA TRP A 150 3.44 20.17 -2.76
C TRP A 150 2.14 19.58 -2.23
N ARG A 151 1.04 20.33 -2.41
CA ARG A 151 -0.32 19.84 -2.20
C ARG A 151 -0.95 19.51 -3.56
N PRO A 152 -1.32 18.25 -3.81
CA PRO A 152 -2.13 17.88 -4.96
C PRO A 152 -3.51 18.56 -4.88
N GLU A 153 -3.99 19.05 -6.01
CA GLU A 153 -5.32 19.66 -6.15
C GLU A 153 -6.30 18.68 -6.82
N VAL A 154 -7.60 19.00 -6.82
CA VAL A 154 -8.60 18.27 -7.61
C VAL A 154 -8.19 18.22 -9.09
N GLY A 155 -8.31 17.05 -9.72
CA GLY A 155 -7.84 16.81 -11.08
C GLY A 155 -6.35 16.45 -11.20
N SER A 156 -5.58 16.47 -10.10
CA SER A 156 -4.18 16.00 -10.13
C SER A 156 -4.09 14.50 -10.40
N ASP A 157 -3.00 14.09 -11.04
CA ASP A 157 -2.71 12.68 -11.29
C ASP A 157 -2.36 11.92 -10.01
N ALA A 158 -3.07 10.81 -9.80
CA ALA A 158 -2.80 9.83 -8.76
C ALA A 158 -2.51 8.45 -9.38
N PHE A 159 -1.71 7.64 -8.69
CA PHE A 159 -1.37 6.28 -9.10
C PHE A 159 -1.57 5.32 -7.94
N ILE A 160 -2.43 4.33 -8.15
CA ILE A 160 -2.65 3.21 -7.26
C ILE A 160 -1.69 2.11 -7.69
N VAL A 161 -0.72 1.77 -6.83
CA VAL A 161 0.37 0.84 -7.17
C VAL A 161 0.10 -0.51 -6.50
N GLY A 162 -0.31 -1.52 -7.26
CA GLY A 162 -0.75 -2.79 -6.67
C GLY A 162 -0.97 -3.91 -7.68
N PHE A 163 -1.72 -4.93 -7.27
CA PHE A 163 -1.95 -6.16 -8.04
C PHE A 163 -3.43 -6.33 -8.41
N PRO A 164 -3.95 -5.55 -9.39
CA PRO A 164 -5.33 -5.65 -9.83
C PRO A 164 -5.60 -7.07 -10.34
N GLU A 165 -6.63 -7.73 -9.80
CA GLU A 165 -6.99 -9.13 -10.10
C GLU A 165 -5.81 -10.11 -9.93
N GLY A 166 -4.84 -9.77 -9.07
CA GLY A 166 -3.61 -10.51 -8.83
C GLY A 166 -2.54 -10.39 -9.94
N VAL A 167 -2.85 -9.66 -11.01
CA VAL A 167 -1.97 -9.43 -12.16
C VAL A 167 -0.72 -8.66 -11.75
N SER A 168 0.44 -9.13 -12.20
CA SER A 168 1.74 -8.49 -12.01
C SER A 168 2.42 -8.25 -13.35
N SER A 169 3.25 -7.21 -13.43
CA SER A 169 4.15 -6.96 -14.55
C SER A 169 5.42 -7.84 -14.46
N ALA A 170 6.39 -7.59 -15.34
CA ALA A 170 7.67 -8.29 -15.40
C ALA A 170 8.35 -8.38 -14.02
N HIS A 171 8.95 -9.54 -13.74
CA HIS A 171 9.58 -9.86 -12.45
C HIS A 171 8.64 -9.61 -11.25
N GLY A 172 7.36 -9.99 -11.36
CA GLY A 172 6.39 -9.92 -10.27
C GLY A 172 6.21 -8.51 -9.70
N THR A 173 6.39 -7.45 -10.51
CA THR A 173 6.22 -6.07 -10.06
C THR A 173 4.75 -5.65 -10.08
N PRO A 174 4.30 -4.75 -9.18
CA PRO A 174 2.95 -4.20 -9.21
C PRO A 174 2.66 -3.40 -10.49
N ILE A 175 1.38 -3.28 -10.80
CA ILE A 175 0.84 -2.41 -11.84
C ILE A 175 0.64 -0.99 -11.27
N TRP A 176 1.10 0.01 -12.01
CA TRP A 176 0.83 1.42 -11.72
C TRP A 176 -0.46 1.85 -12.41
N LYS A 177 -1.58 1.82 -11.70
CA LYS A 177 -2.90 2.18 -12.25
C LYS A 177 -3.20 3.65 -12.01
N ARG A 178 -3.31 4.43 -13.10
CA ARG A 178 -3.66 5.86 -13.04
C ARG A 178 -5.09 6.07 -12.52
N ALA A 179 -5.25 7.15 -11.79
CA ALA A 179 -6.50 7.71 -11.29
C ALA A 179 -6.39 9.24 -11.30
N SER A 180 -7.52 9.94 -11.22
CA SER A 180 -7.55 11.40 -11.02
C SER A 180 -8.10 11.71 -9.63
N ILE A 181 -7.58 12.73 -8.94
CA ILE A 181 -8.16 13.20 -7.67
C ILE A 181 -9.55 13.80 -7.96
N ALA A 182 -10.60 13.24 -7.35
CA ALA A 182 -12.00 13.57 -7.63
C ALA A 182 -12.73 14.28 -6.48
N SER A 183 -12.05 14.54 -5.35
CA SER A 183 -12.53 15.38 -4.25
C SER A 183 -11.41 16.24 -3.68
N GLU A 184 -11.75 17.35 -3.02
CA GLU A 184 -10.81 18.22 -2.31
C GLU A 184 -9.96 17.43 -1.29
N PRO A 185 -8.62 17.30 -1.46
CA PRO A 185 -7.80 16.43 -0.61
C PRO A 185 -7.70 16.85 0.86
N ASP A 186 -7.77 18.16 1.12
CA ASP A 186 -7.69 18.73 2.47
C ASP A 186 -9.03 18.63 3.23
N LEU A 187 -10.15 18.30 2.55
CA LEU A 187 -11.47 18.16 3.16
C LEU A 187 -11.80 16.69 3.51
N GLN A 188 -12.69 16.49 4.48
CA GLN A 188 -13.19 15.17 4.85
C GLN A 188 -14.40 14.78 3.99
N TYR A 189 -14.40 13.55 3.47
CA TYR A 189 -15.57 12.95 2.84
C TYR A 189 -16.45 12.27 3.90
N ASN A 190 -17.72 12.69 4.00
CA ASN A 190 -18.70 12.18 5.00
C ASN A 190 -18.18 12.14 6.45
N GLY A 191 -17.37 13.13 6.86
CA GLY A 191 -16.76 13.19 8.19
C GLY A 191 -15.59 12.23 8.41
N THR A 192 -15.07 11.60 7.34
CA THR A 192 -13.91 10.71 7.37
C THR A 192 -12.73 11.29 6.57
N PRO A 193 -11.47 11.04 6.99
CA PRO A 193 -10.26 11.40 6.24
C PRO A 193 -10.06 10.50 4.99
N VAL A 194 -10.99 10.59 4.04
CA VAL A 194 -11.00 9.86 2.77
C VAL A 194 -10.99 10.84 1.61
N ILE A 195 -10.06 10.64 0.67
CA ILE A 195 -10.01 11.28 -0.63
C ILE A 195 -10.71 10.37 -1.65
N LEU A 196 -11.51 10.95 -2.53
CA LEU A 196 -12.08 10.24 -3.67
C LEU A 196 -11.16 10.36 -4.89
N VAL A 197 -11.03 9.27 -5.63
CA VAL A 197 -10.30 9.23 -6.91
C VAL A 197 -11.16 8.64 -8.00
N ASP A 198 -11.17 9.26 -9.19
CA ASP A 198 -11.81 8.71 -10.38
C ASP A 198 -10.92 7.63 -11.00
N THR A 199 -11.39 6.39 -10.94
CA THR A 199 -10.76 5.22 -11.55
C THR A 199 -11.71 4.02 -11.52
N ILE A 200 -11.72 3.20 -12.59
CA ILE A 200 -12.41 1.90 -12.55
C ILE A 200 -11.72 1.01 -11.50
N GLY A 201 -12.38 0.74 -10.38
CA GLY A 201 -11.80 -0.03 -9.27
C GLY A 201 -11.87 -1.54 -9.48
N ASN A 202 -10.73 -2.16 -9.76
CA ASN A 202 -10.58 -3.62 -9.84
C ASN A 202 -10.40 -4.26 -8.46
N GLN A 203 -10.78 -5.54 -8.31
CA GLN A 203 -10.38 -6.35 -7.15
C GLN A 203 -8.85 -6.46 -7.08
N GLY A 204 -8.28 -6.85 -5.94
CA GLY A 204 -6.83 -6.94 -5.75
C GLY A 204 -6.12 -5.61 -5.46
N LEU A 205 -6.73 -4.46 -5.80
CA LEU A 205 -6.16 -3.13 -5.50
C LEU A 205 -6.35 -2.67 -4.05
N SER A 206 -7.29 -3.25 -3.30
CA SER A 206 -7.42 -2.97 -1.86
C SER A 206 -6.07 -3.14 -1.15
N GLY A 207 -5.71 -2.16 -0.33
CA GLY A 207 -4.46 -2.09 0.41
C GLY A 207 -3.27 -1.53 -0.36
N SER A 208 -3.44 -1.17 -1.64
CA SER A 208 -2.39 -0.49 -2.42
C SER A 208 -2.10 0.91 -1.87
N PRO A 209 -0.84 1.36 -1.82
CA PRO A 209 -0.54 2.76 -1.62
C PRO A 209 -0.96 3.58 -2.86
N VAL A 210 -1.30 4.84 -2.61
CA VAL A 210 -1.70 5.80 -3.64
C VAL A 210 -0.78 7.01 -3.58
N GLY A 211 -0.01 7.25 -4.63
CA GLY A 211 0.85 8.41 -4.76
C GLY A 211 0.31 9.42 -5.77
N ALA A 212 0.33 10.71 -5.44
CA ALA A 212 0.12 11.76 -6.43
C ALA A 212 1.44 12.06 -7.15
N VAL A 213 1.38 12.43 -8.42
CA VAL A 213 2.54 12.78 -9.25
C VAL A 213 2.32 14.15 -9.88
N GLY A 214 3.22 15.09 -9.59
CA GLY A 214 3.25 16.41 -10.22
C GLY A 214 4.46 16.53 -11.16
N SER A 215 4.33 17.39 -12.17
CA SER A 215 5.48 17.80 -12.99
C SER A 215 5.28 19.21 -13.57
N GLY A 216 6.39 19.91 -13.80
CA GLY A 216 6.38 21.28 -14.32
C GLY A 216 7.25 22.23 -13.48
N LEU A 217 6.71 23.42 -13.22
CA LEU A 217 7.31 24.47 -12.39
C LEU A 217 6.55 24.54 -11.06
N PHE A 218 7.23 24.25 -9.94
CA PHE A 218 6.67 24.38 -8.60
C PHE A 218 7.42 25.45 -7.80
N ALA A 219 6.72 26.54 -7.46
CA ALA A 219 7.23 27.64 -6.65
C ALA A 219 6.56 27.61 -5.26
N PRO A 220 7.11 26.89 -4.27
CA PRO A 220 6.43 26.63 -2.99
C PRO A 220 6.05 27.88 -2.18
N ASN A 221 6.67 29.03 -2.46
CA ASN A 221 6.52 30.28 -1.71
C ASN A 221 5.87 31.42 -2.52
N SER A 222 5.09 31.10 -3.57
CA SER A 222 4.29 32.03 -4.40
C SER A 222 5.04 33.14 -5.15
N HIS A 223 6.33 33.33 -4.90
CA HIS A 223 7.23 34.22 -5.63
C HIS A 223 8.29 33.39 -6.34
N ALA A 224 8.35 33.51 -7.67
CA ALA A 224 9.39 32.87 -8.47
C ALA A 224 10.79 33.44 -8.09
N LYS A 225 11.49 32.70 -7.25
CA LYS A 225 12.89 32.91 -6.84
C LYS A 225 13.68 31.60 -7.00
N LEU A 226 14.93 31.61 -6.55
CA LEU A 226 15.92 30.52 -6.67
C LEU A 226 15.40 29.12 -6.28
N ASP A 227 14.38 29.03 -5.42
CA ASP A 227 13.81 27.77 -4.92
C ASP A 227 12.73 27.14 -5.82
N THR A 228 12.57 27.64 -7.06
CA THR A 228 11.59 27.10 -8.02
C THR A 228 12.06 25.72 -8.50
N LEU A 229 11.31 24.67 -8.17
CA LEU A 229 11.59 23.32 -8.65
C LEU A 229 11.13 23.18 -10.11
N ILE A 230 12.03 22.71 -10.97
CA ILE A 230 11.74 22.24 -12.32
C ILE A 230 11.97 20.73 -12.33
N GLY A 231 10.93 19.95 -12.63
CA GLY A 231 11.06 18.49 -12.71
C GLY A 231 9.73 17.77 -12.51
N SER A 232 9.82 16.58 -11.92
CA SER A 232 8.68 15.84 -11.40
C SER A 232 8.89 15.55 -9.92
N TRP A 233 7.78 15.50 -9.19
CA TRP A 233 7.75 15.28 -7.74
C TRP A 233 6.54 14.42 -7.40
N LYS A 234 6.55 13.86 -6.18
CA LYS A 234 5.52 12.92 -5.73
C LYS A 234 5.19 13.19 -4.27
N THR A 235 3.98 12.82 -3.86
CA THR A 235 3.61 12.70 -2.46
C THR A 235 2.72 11.47 -2.24
N LEU A 236 2.77 10.87 -1.05
CA LEU A 236 1.93 9.75 -0.67
C LEU A 236 0.57 10.29 -0.20
N LEU A 237 -0.50 10.01 -0.94
CA LEU A 237 -1.87 10.37 -0.56
C LEU A 237 -2.38 9.48 0.57
N GLY A 238 -2.07 8.18 0.51
CA GLY A 238 -2.47 7.19 1.51
C GLY A 238 -2.76 5.81 0.90
N ILE A 239 -3.86 5.17 1.30
CA ILE A 239 -4.16 3.75 1.00
C ILE A 239 -5.53 3.56 0.34
N TYR A 240 -5.57 2.85 -0.79
CA TYR A 240 -6.79 2.56 -1.55
C TYR A 240 -7.64 1.49 -0.85
N ALA A 241 -8.93 1.76 -0.66
CA ALA A 241 -9.89 0.92 0.08
C ALA A 241 -11.11 0.46 -0.75
N GLY A 242 -10.95 0.39 -2.07
CA GLY A 242 -12.02 -0.02 -2.99
C GLY A 242 -12.95 1.12 -3.41
N ARG A 243 -14.05 0.75 -4.08
CA ARG A 243 -15.04 1.67 -4.67
C ARG A 243 -16.07 2.16 -3.64
N LEU A 244 -16.74 3.28 -3.91
CA LEU A 244 -17.90 3.76 -3.13
C LEU A 244 -19.15 2.86 -3.27
N GLY A 245 -19.20 2.00 -4.30
CA GLY A 245 -20.28 1.04 -4.52
C GLY A 245 -20.16 0.33 -5.86
N ASP A 246 -21.18 -0.48 -6.20
CA ASP A 246 -21.16 -1.36 -7.38
C ASP A 246 -21.95 -0.84 -8.59
N LYS A 247 -22.56 0.35 -8.52
CA LYS A 247 -23.42 0.89 -9.59
C LYS A 247 -23.21 2.40 -9.81
N GLY A 248 -23.41 2.84 -11.05
CA GLY A 248 -23.37 4.27 -11.42
C GLY A 248 -22.00 4.90 -11.16
N VAL A 249 -21.98 6.18 -10.80
CA VAL A 249 -20.74 6.90 -10.50
C VAL A 249 -20.00 6.33 -9.27
N HIS A 250 -20.71 5.69 -8.33
CA HIS A 250 -20.09 5.08 -7.15
C HIS A 250 -19.17 3.89 -7.49
N SER A 251 -19.31 3.25 -8.66
CA SER A 251 -18.37 2.21 -9.11
C SER A 251 -17.17 2.74 -9.91
N GLN A 252 -17.13 4.04 -10.18
CA GLN A 252 -16.01 4.74 -10.82
C GLN A 252 -15.22 5.60 -9.81
N LEU A 253 -15.79 5.83 -8.62
CA LEU A 253 -15.12 6.54 -7.53
C LEU A 253 -14.49 5.55 -6.54
N GLY A 254 -13.17 5.56 -6.47
CA GLY A 254 -12.36 4.88 -5.47
C GLY A 254 -12.20 5.71 -4.20
N ARG A 255 -12.11 5.04 -3.05
CA ARG A 255 -11.78 5.64 -1.75
C ARG A 255 -10.30 5.46 -1.45
N VAL A 256 -9.65 6.52 -0.98
CA VAL A 256 -8.29 6.52 -0.47
C VAL A 256 -8.31 7.08 0.94
N TRP A 257 -8.05 6.25 1.96
CA TRP A 257 -7.80 6.79 3.29
C TRP A 257 -6.50 7.59 3.26
N ARG A 258 -6.52 8.78 3.84
CA ARG A 258 -5.35 9.66 3.87
C ARG A 258 -4.19 9.06 4.66
N VAL A 259 -2.97 9.49 4.33
CA VAL A 259 -1.72 8.99 4.92
C VAL A 259 -1.59 9.33 6.42
N ASP A 260 -2.22 10.39 6.89
CA ASP A 260 -2.31 10.76 8.32
C ASP A 260 -2.90 9.61 9.16
N VAL A 261 -3.94 8.95 8.66
CA VAL A 261 -4.55 7.78 9.32
C VAL A 261 -3.60 6.58 9.42
N VAL A 262 -2.72 6.40 8.44
CA VAL A 262 -1.65 5.38 8.51
C VAL A 262 -0.61 5.79 9.56
N HIS A 263 -0.30 7.07 9.71
CA HIS A 263 0.56 7.55 10.80
C HIS A 263 -0.10 7.36 12.18
N GLU A 264 -1.41 7.63 12.33
CA GLU A 264 -2.17 7.42 13.57
C GLU A 264 -2.11 5.95 14.05
N LEU A 265 -2.25 4.99 13.14
CA LEU A 265 -2.08 3.55 13.42
C LEU A 265 -0.74 3.25 14.13
N PHE A 266 0.37 3.80 13.61
CA PHE A 266 1.70 3.56 14.17
C PHE A 266 2.06 4.43 15.37
N GLN A 267 1.46 5.61 15.53
CA GLN A 267 1.63 6.43 16.73
C GLN A 267 1.05 5.72 17.97
N ASN A 268 -0.10 5.08 17.82
CA ASN A 268 -0.71 4.29 18.88
C ASN A 268 0.04 2.97 19.17
N LEU A 269 0.81 2.46 18.21
CA LEU A 269 1.68 1.30 18.42
C LEU A 269 2.84 1.59 19.39
N ALA A 270 3.33 2.83 19.43
CA ALA A 270 4.43 3.24 20.30
C ALA A 270 4.01 3.52 21.76
N LEU A 271 2.71 3.42 22.06
CA LEU A 271 2.11 3.66 23.37
C LEU A 271 1.72 2.36 24.11
N ASN A 272 1.94 1.20 23.49
CA ASN A 272 1.61 -0.14 24.01
C ASN A 272 2.85 -1.04 24.04
#